data_AF-A0A6I5QV35-F1
#
_entry.id   AF-A0A6I5QV35-F1
#
_cell.length_a   1.000
_cell.length_b   1.000
_cell.length_c   1.000
_cell.angle_alpha   90.00
_cell.angle_beta   90.00
_cell.angle_gamma   90.00
#
_symmetry.space_group_name_H-M   'P 1'
#
loop_
_entity.id
_entity.type
_entity.pdbx_description
1 polymer ?
#
loop_
_entity_poly.entity_id
_entity_poly.type
_entity_poly.pdbx_seq_one_letter_code
_entity_poly.pdbx_strand_id
1 'polypeptide(L)'
;MFNIEVRFLGGLSSSQQRIFQEASERWSQIITGDLPSVFVDGEVIDDVLIEASGGFIDGQGGVLGRAGPTQLRSGSLLPAKGIMEFDTADLIRQEQEGSLINTIIHEMGHVLGIGTTWSLSSFLIGCSDVINSPNPLYTGANAQREFAALINEQTPQPVPVANRGGPGTRCGHWREDVFGNELMTGFLNVGTNPLSRLTIATLEDLGYEVDYNAADAYQLPTPLQLAMMGINADFPHSRQCSMCGATRRGVQPIVLPESSYV
;
A
#
# COMPACT_ATOMS: atom_id res chain seq x y z
N MET A 1 -19.40 9.14 8.58
CA MET A 1 -18.34 8.36 9.24
C MET A 1 -17.69 7.59 8.13
N PHE A 2 -16.37 7.62 8.03
CA PHE A 2 -15.67 7.06 6.88
C PHE A 2 -16.02 5.60 6.62
N ASN A 3 -16.40 5.29 5.39
CA ASN A 3 -16.73 3.95 4.92
C ASN A 3 -16.07 3.62 3.57
N ILE A 4 -15.76 2.35 3.36
CA ILE A 4 -15.34 1.84 2.05
C ILE A 4 -16.40 0.86 1.58
N GLU A 5 -17.14 1.21 0.52
CA GLU A 5 -18.01 0.27 -0.16
C GLU A 5 -17.16 -0.64 -1.05
N VAL A 6 -17.32 -1.97 -0.91
CA VAL A 6 -16.65 -2.94 -1.78
C VAL A 6 -17.69 -3.63 -2.66
N ARG A 7 -17.54 -3.48 -3.99
CA ARG A 7 -18.37 -4.12 -5.01
C ARG A 7 -17.60 -5.25 -5.67
N PHE A 8 -18.07 -6.49 -5.50
CA PHE A 8 -17.41 -7.66 -6.05
C PHE A 8 -17.87 -7.95 -7.49
N LEU A 9 -16.92 -7.99 -8.42
CA LEU A 9 -17.18 -8.21 -9.85
C LEU A 9 -17.02 -9.68 -10.29
N GLY A 10 -16.62 -10.57 -9.38
CA GLY A 10 -16.44 -12.00 -9.62
C GLY A 10 -15.04 -12.51 -9.28
N GLY A 11 -14.84 -13.83 -9.36
CA GLY A 11 -13.54 -14.48 -9.13
C GLY A 11 -13.08 -14.59 -7.67
N LEU A 12 -13.89 -14.10 -6.72
CA LEU A 12 -13.62 -14.15 -5.28
C LEU A 12 -14.67 -15.02 -4.58
N SER A 13 -14.24 -15.93 -3.72
CA SER A 13 -15.14 -16.76 -2.91
C SER A 13 -15.83 -15.92 -1.82
N SER A 14 -16.95 -16.42 -1.28
CA SER A 14 -17.64 -15.72 -0.17
C SER A 14 -16.79 -15.59 1.10
N SER A 15 -15.82 -16.48 1.32
CA SER A 15 -14.89 -16.34 2.44
C SER A 15 -13.84 -15.26 2.20
N GLN A 16 -13.33 -15.16 0.97
CA GLN A 16 -12.41 -14.10 0.56
C GLN A 16 -13.11 -12.73 0.61
N GLN A 17 -14.35 -12.64 0.15
CA GLN A 17 -15.16 -11.41 0.23
C GLN A 17 -15.34 -10.89 1.67
N ARG A 18 -15.44 -11.79 2.67
CA ARG A 18 -15.48 -11.38 4.09
C ARG A 18 -14.16 -10.77 4.56
N ILE A 19 -13.02 -11.23 4.05
CA ILE A 19 -11.71 -10.67 4.39
C ILE A 19 -11.58 -9.23 3.82
N PHE A 20 -12.22 -8.92 2.70
CA PHE A 20 -12.34 -7.52 2.23
C PHE A 20 -13.16 -6.66 3.18
N GLN A 21 -14.22 -7.19 3.78
CA GLN A 21 -14.99 -6.44 4.79
C GLN A 21 -14.13 -6.16 6.02
N GLU A 22 -13.39 -7.15 6.52
CA GLU A 22 -12.43 -6.96 7.62
C GLU A 22 -11.37 -5.90 7.29
N ALA A 23 -10.84 -5.90 6.06
CA ALA A 23 -9.88 -4.89 5.61
C ALA A 23 -10.51 -3.49 5.50
N SER A 24 -11.76 -3.38 5.03
CA SER A 24 -12.47 -2.11 4.97
C SER A 24 -12.72 -1.53 6.36
N GLU A 25 -13.12 -2.38 7.32
CA GLU A 25 -13.31 -1.99 8.71
C GLU A 25 -12.00 -1.55 9.35
N ARG A 26 -10.88 -2.22 9.01
CA ARG A 26 -9.54 -1.82 9.47
C ARG A 26 -9.19 -0.39 9.03
N TRP A 27 -9.48 -0.02 7.79
CA TRP A 27 -9.26 1.35 7.31
C TRP A 27 -10.23 2.36 7.90
N SER A 28 -11.51 2.01 8.12
CA SER A 28 -12.48 2.87 8.82
C SER A 28 -12.19 3.09 10.31
N GLN A 29 -11.36 2.25 10.94
CA GLN A 29 -10.82 2.54 12.28
C GLN A 29 -9.73 3.62 12.26
N ILE A 30 -9.02 3.75 11.14
CA ILE A 30 -7.88 4.65 10.97
C ILE A 30 -8.34 6.00 10.45
N ILE A 31 -9.20 6.01 9.43
CA ILE A 31 -9.75 7.25 8.85
C ILE A 31 -11.06 7.53 9.56
N THR A 32 -11.11 8.62 10.31
CA THR A 32 -12.27 8.96 11.16
C THR A 32 -13.15 10.04 10.55
N GLY A 33 -12.57 10.89 9.69
CA GLY A 33 -13.27 11.98 9.02
C GLY A 33 -14.09 11.51 7.82
N ASP A 34 -15.28 12.07 7.71
CA ASP A 34 -16.17 11.91 6.55
C ASP A 34 -15.60 12.64 5.33
N LEU A 35 -15.70 12.04 4.15
CA LEU A 35 -15.39 12.73 2.90
C LEU A 35 -16.67 13.24 2.22
N PRO A 36 -16.59 14.36 1.48
CA PRO A 36 -17.72 14.81 0.69
C PRO A 36 -18.15 13.75 -0.33
N SER A 37 -19.45 13.42 -0.37
CA SER A 37 -20.00 12.55 -1.39
C SER A 37 -19.89 13.22 -2.77
N VAL A 38 -19.63 12.42 -3.81
CA VAL A 38 -19.43 12.89 -5.18
C VAL A 38 -20.22 12.06 -6.19
N PHE A 39 -20.58 12.65 -7.32
CA PHE A 39 -21.28 11.93 -8.39
C PHE A 39 -20.30 11.44 -9.45
N VAL A 40 -20.18 10.13 -9.61
CA VAL A 40 -19.23 9.47 -10.51
C VAL A 40 -19.97 8.38 -11.28
N ASP A 41 -19.77 8.30 -12.60
CA ASP A 41 -20.34 7.24 -13.46
C ASP A 41 -21.86 7.02 -13.33
N GLY A 42 -22.64 8.04 -12.93
CA GLY A 42 -24.09 7.93 -12.80
C GLY A 42 -24.58 7.56 -11.39
N GLU A 43 -23.69 7.41 -10.41
CA GLU A 43 -24.01 7.10 -9.02
C GLU A 43 -23.39 8.11 -8.03
N VAL A 44 -24.01 8.26 -6.87
CA VAL A 44 -23.44 9.02 -5.75
C VAL A 44 -22.55 8.08 -4.96
N ILE A 45 -21.26 8.41 -4.86
CA ILE A 45 -20.29 7.70 -4.03
C ILE A 45 -20.11 8.50 -2.74
N ASP A 46 -20.40 7.85 -1.62
CA ASP A 46 -20.02 8.31 -0.29
C ASP A 46 -18.65 7.72 0.07
N ASP A 47 -17.74 8.56 0.59
CA ASP A 47 -16.35 8.18 0.91
C ASP A 47 -15.57 7.50 -0.23
N VAL A 48 -15.52 6.16 -0.28
CA VAL A 48 -14.76 5.43 -1.30
C VAL A 48 -15.54 4.20 -1.77
N LEU A 49 -15.67 4.05 -3.09
CA LEU A 49 -16.13 2.82 -3.72
C LEU A 49 -14.96 2.04 -4.33
N ILE A 50 -14.84 0.76 -3.99
CA ILE A 50 -13.83 -0.13 -4.55
C ILE A 50 -14.50 -1.26 -5.33
N GLU A 51 -14.13 -1.38 -6.60
CA GLU A 51 -14.51 -2.51 -7.43
C GLU A 51 -13.45 -3.61 -7.34
N ALA A 52 -13.79 -4.72 -6.69
CA ALA A 52 -12.87 -5.82 -6.38
C ALA A 52 -13.16 -7.07 -7.23
N SER A 53 -12.11 -7.71 -7.75
CA SER A 53 -12.24 -8.94 -8.55
C SER A 53 -11.08 -9.91 -8.36
N GLY A 54 -11.32 -11.18 -8.69
CA GLY A 54 -10.29 -12.20 -8.86
C GLY A 54 -10.14 -12.54 -10.34
N GLY A 55 -8.90 -12.54 -10.83
CA GLY A 55 -8.57 -12.90 -12.22
C GLY A 55 -7.24 -13.64 -12.32
N PHE A 56 -6.83 -13.99 -13.53
CA PHE A 56 -5.45 -14.42 -13.78
C PHE A 56 -4.58 -13.17 -13.98
N ILE A 57 -3.47 -13.05 -13.24
CA ILE A 57 -2.50 -11.95 -13.39
C ILE A 57 -1.21 -12.48 -14.00
N ASP A 58 -0.45 -13.28 -13.24
CA ASP A 58 0.82 -13.87 -13.69
C ASP A 58 1.05 -15.32 -13.23
N GLY A 59 0.10 -15.90 -12.50
CA GLY A 59 0.15 -17.28 -12.03
C GLY A 59 0.63 -17.38 -10.58
N GLN A 60 1.13 -18.54 -10.18
CA GLN A 60 1.51 -18.76 -8.79
C GLN A 60 2.80 -18.02 -8.45
N GLY A 61 2.74 -17.10 -7.49
CA GLY A 61 3.91 -16.40 -7.00
C GLY A 61 4.40 -15.35 -7.99
N GLY A 62 4.16 -14.09 -7.67
CA GLY A 62 4.50 -12.98 -8.54
C GLY A 62 3.81 -11.74 -8.00
N VAL A 63 2.84 -11.26 -8.75
CA VAL A 63 1.92 -10.20 -8.32
C VAL A 63 0.73 -10.84 -7.60
N LEU A 64 0.63 -10.64 -6.29
CA LEU A 64 -0.48 -11.18 -5.48
C LEU A 64 -1.79 -10.44 -5.74
N GLY A 65 -1.66 -9.14 -5.91
CA GLY A 65 -2.74 -8.23 -6.19
C GLY A 65 -2.21 -6.93 -6.80
N ARG A 66 -3.13 -6.18 -7.38
CA ARG A 66 -2.89 -4.84 -7.88
C ARG A 66 -4.09 -3.95 -7.61
N ALA A 67 -3.84 -2.73 -7.19
CA ALA A 67 -4.90 -1.80 -6.89
C ALA A 67 -4.48 -0.34 -7.00
N GLY A 68 -5.47 0.52 -7.17
CA GLY A 68 -5.26 1.96 -7.16
C GLY A 68 -6.54 2.73 -7.43
N PRO A 69 -6.49 4.05 -7.27
CA PRO A 69 -7.62 4.90 -7.58
C PRO A 69 -7.94 4.84 -9.08
N THR A 70 -9.21 4.96 -9.42
CA THR A 70 -9.70 5.17 -10.79
C THR A 70 -10.32 6.54 -10.96
N GLN A 71 -10.81 7.15 -9.88
CA GLN A 71 -11.37 8.50 -9.87
C GLN A 71 -10.95 9.24 -8.60
N LEU A 72 -10.51 10.48 -8.76
CA LEU A 72 -10.12 11.37 -7.66
C LEU A 72 -11.15 12.50 -7.51
N ARG A 73 -11.32 13.00 -6.28
CA ARG A 73 -12.14 14.17 -6.00
C ARG A 73 -11.44 15.43 -6.51
N SER A 74 -12.17 16.26 -7.23
CA SER A 74 -11.69 17.57 -7.66
C SER A 74 -11.33 18.44 -6.45
N GLY A 75 -10.18 19.09 -6.50
CA GLY A 75 -9.67 19.97 -5.44
C GLY A 75 -8.82 19.28 -4.37
N SER A 76 -9.30 18.18 -3.75
CA SER A 76 -8.52 17.48 -2.71
C SER A 76 -7.62 16.37 -3.24
N LEU A 77 -7.86 15.89 -4.47
CA LEU A 77 -7.21 14.71 -5.05
C LEU A 77 -7.41 13.41 -4.25
N LEU A 78 -8.30 13.41 -3.25
CA LEU A 78 -8.62 12.21 -2.49
C LEU A 78 -9.42 11.23 -3.37
N PRO A 79 -9.06 9.94 -3.41
CA PRO A 79 -9.77 8.91 -4.16
C PRO A 79 -11.25 8.83 -3.81
N ALA A 80 -12.12 8.80 -4.83
CA ALA A 80 -13.55 8.52 -4.71
C ALA A 80 -13.91 7.10 -5.17
N LYS A 81 -13.19 6.61 -6.19
CA LYS A 81 -13.38 5.26 -6.74
C LYS A 81 -12.02 4.62 -6.98
N GLY A 82 -11.94 3.31 -6.81
CA GLY A 82 -10.75 2.52 -7.13
C GLY A 82 -11.07 1.11 -7.58
N ILE A 83 -10.04 0.42 -8.03
CA ILE A 83 -10.11 -0.99 -8.43
C ILE A 83 -9.11 -1.82 -7.64
N MET A 84 -9.46 -3.08 -7.41
CA MET A 84 -8.60 -4.08 -6.84
C MET A 84 -8.74 -5.40 -7.62
N GLU A 85 -7.62 -5.96 -8.06
CA GLU A 85 -7.59 -7.24 -8.76
C GLU A 85 -6.57 -8.18 -8.11
N PHE A 86 -6.98 -9.41 -7.81
CA PHE A 86 -6.14 -10.42 -7.15
C PHE A 86 -5.93 -11.63 -8.04
N ASP A 87 -4.72 -12.22 -7.97
CA ASP A 87 -4.42 -13.42 -8.74
C ASP A 87 -5.10 -14.65 -8.12
N THR A 88 -6.04 -15.22 -8.87
CA THR A 88 -6.74 -16.45 -8.54
C THR A 88 -5.83 -17.65 -8.29
N ALA A 89 -4.61 -17.64 -8.85
CA ALA A 89 -3.59 -18.67 -8.59
C ALA A 89 -3.03 -18.61 -7.15
N ASP A 90 -3.16 -17.45 -6.48
CA ASP A 90 -2.58 -17.21 -5.16
C ASP A 90 -3.62 -17.12 -4.03
N LEU A 91 -4.87 -16.75 -4.34
CA LEU A 91 -5.94 -16.51 -3.36
C LEU A 91 -6.14 -17.64 -2.34
N ILE A 92 -6.26 -18.90 -2.80
CA ILE A 92 -6.50 -20.06 -1.91
C ILE A 92 -5.35 -20.22 -0.91
N ARG A 93 -4.12 -20.10 -1.40
CA ARG A 93 -2.92 -20.24 -0.57
C ARG A 93 -2.85 -19.09 0.44
N GLN A 94 -3.09 -17.85 0.01
CA GLN A 94 -3.03 -16.70 0.91
C GLN A 94 -4.09 -16.75 2.00
N GLU A 95 -5.30 -17.22 1.66
CA GLU A 95 -6.37 -17.41 2.62
C GLU A 95 -6.00 -18.48 3.66
N GLN A 96 -5.47 -19.63 3.23
CA GLN A 96 -5.04 -20.70 4.12
C GLN A 96 -3.85 -20.31 5.02
N GLU A 97 -2.92 -19.52 4.50
CA GLU A 97 -1.77 -19.01 5.24
C GLU A 97 -2.12 -17.80 6.12
N GLY A 98 -3.34 -17.25 6.02
CA GLY A 98 -3.77 -16.04 6.72
C GLY A 98 -3.09 -14.75 6.22
N SER A 99 -2.40 -14.80 5.08
CA SER A 99 -1.68 -13.65 4.50
C SER A 99 -2.54 -12.78 3.58
N LEU A 100 -3.73 -13.28 3.21
CA LEU A 100 -4.64 -12.57 2.32
C LEU A 100 -5.13 -11.24 2.91
N ILE A 101 -5.42 -11.20 4.21
CA ILE A 101 -5.87 -9.97 4.89
C ILE A 101 -4.83 -8.84 4.75
N ASN A 102 -3.55 -9.14 4.97
CA ASN A 102 -2.48 -8.14 4.82
C ASN A 102 -2.38 -7.64 3.37
N THR A 103 -2.54 -8.54 2.39
CA THR A 103 -2.50 -8.15 0.98
C THR A 103 -3.69 -7.24 0.63
N ILE A 104 -4.88 -7.55 1.13
CA ILE A 104 -6.06 -6.71 0.89
C ILE A 104 -5.93 -5.34 1.56
N ILE A 105 -5.47 -5.28 2.82
CA ILE A 105 -5.26 -4.00 3.50
C ILE A 105 -4.23 -3.17 2.73
N HIS A 106 -3.13 -3.79 2.29
CA HIS A 106 -2.08 -3.15 1.49
C HIS A 106 -2.65 -2.53 0.20
N GLU A 107 -3.35 -3.34 -0.60
CA GLU A 107 -3.92 -2.90 -1.87
C GLU A 107 -5.03 -1.85 -1.68
N MET A 108 -5.84 -1.95 -0.62
CA MET A 108 -6.78 -0.88 -0.25
C MET A 108 -6.06 0.42 0.09
N GLY A 109 -4.90 0.36 0.76
CA GLY A 109 -4.06 1.52 1.01
C GLY A 109 -3.64 2.23 -0.26
N HIS A 110 -3.31 1.47 -1.31
CA HIS A 110 -3.04 2.04 -2.64
C HIS A 110 -4.26 2.71 -3.27
N VAL A 111 -5.47 2.14 -3.10
CA VAL A 111 -6.71 2.78 -3.53
C VAL A 111 -6.94 4.10 -2.78
N LEU A 112 -6.64 4.15 -1.49
CA LEU A 112 -6.73 5.34 -0.64
C LEU A 112 -5.64 6.40 -0.93
N GLY A 113 -4.77 6.14 -1.90
CA GLY A 113 -3.82 7.12 -2.39
C GLY A 113 -2.38 6.94 -1.90
N ILE A 114 -2.14 5.99 -0.98
CA ILE A 114 -0.79 5.70 -0.47
C ILE A 114 0.06 5.15 -1.63
N GLY A 115 1.14 5.83 -1.98
CA GLY A 115 2.03 5.47 -3.08
C GLY A 115 1.51 5.86 -4.47
N THR A 116 0.20 5.90 -4.68
CA THR A 116 -0.43 6.16 -5.99
C THR A 116 -0.70 7.64 -6.26
N THR A 117 -0.88 8.46 -5.22
CA THR A 117 -1.19 9.91 -5.34
C THR A 117 -0.07 10.82 -4.81
N TRP A 118 1.03 10.25 -4.33
CA TRP A 118 2.13 11.02 -3.73
C TRP A 118 2.81 11.99 -4.70
N SER A 119 2.98 11.59 -5.97
CA SER A 119 3.54 12.46 -7.01
C SER A 119 2.61 13.63 -7.32
N LEU A 120 1.30 13.37 -7.36
CA LEU A 120 0.26 14.37 -7.63
C LEU A 120 0.20 15.43 -6.54
N SER A 121 0.43 15.00 -5.30
CA SER A 121 0.45 15.86 -4.11
C SER A 121 1.81 16.53 -3.88
N SER A 122 2.76 16.40 -4.82
CA SER A 122 4.12 16.96 -4.72
C SER A 122 4.93 16.50 -3.49
N PHE A 123 4.58 15.36 -2.90
CA PHE A 123 5.28 14.82 -1.73
C PHE A 123 6.49 13.95 -2.09
N LEU A 124 6.64 13.54 -3.35
CA LEU A 124 7.77 12.73 -3.81
C LEU A 124 8.86 13.58 -4.45
N ILE A 125 10.09 13.42 -3.96
CA ILE A 125 11.30 13.95 -4.61
C ILE A 125 12.21 12.79 -5.03
N GLY A 126 12.92 12.96 -6.15
CA GLY A 126 13.90 11.98 -6.60
C GLY A 126 13.30 10.63 -6.99
N CYS A 127 12.03 10.59 -7.42
CA CYS A 127 11.47 9.42 -8.10
C CYS A 127 11.87 9.42 -9.58
N SER A 128 12.21 8.25 -10.13
CA SER A 128 12.44 8.06 -11.57
C SER A 128 12.13 6.61 -11.98
N ASP A 129 11.67 6.45 -13.23
CA ASP A 129 11.41 5.15 -13.83
C ASP A 129 12.69 4.42 -14.29
N VAL A 130 13.85 5.08 -14.24
CA VAL A 130 15.13 4.54 -14.72
C VAL A 130 15.70 3.52 -13.72
N ILE A 131 16.03 2.32 -14.21
CA ILE A 131 16.78 1.30 -13.44
C ILE A 131 18.18 1.87 -13.14
N ASN A 132 18.51 1.99 -11.85
CA ASN A 132 19.76 2.54 -11.28
C ASN A 132 19.93 4.07 -11.19
N SER A 133 18.88 4.81 -10.81
CA SER A 133 18.92 6.14 -10.13
C SER A 133 17.46 6.54 -9.85
N PRO A 134 17.00 7.15 -8.73
CA PRO A 134 17.65 7.98 -7.69
C PRO A 134 17.39 7.47 -6.25
N ASN A 135 17.59 8.28 -5.21
CA ASN A 135 17.20 8.02 -3.80
C ASN A 135 15.86 8.74 -3.51
N PRO A 136 14.70 8.18 -3.87
CA PRO A 136 13.41 8.81 -3.71
C PRO A 136 13.08 8.96 -2.23
N LEU A 137 12.48 10.10 -1.91
CA LEU A 137 12.09 10.46 -0.57
C LEU A 137 10.66 11.00 -0.58
N TYR A 138 9.91 10.67 0.46
CA TYR A 138 8.62 11.28 0.75
C TYR A 138 8.80 12.46 1.71
N THR A 139 8.09 13.54 1.46
CA THR A 139 8.30 14.85 2.10
C THR A 139 7.06 15.44 2.76
N GLY A 140 5.98 14.66 2.95
CA GLY A 140 4.84 15.06 3.77
C GLY A 140 5.25 15.31 5.22
N ALA A 141 4.75 16.39 5.83
CA ALA A 141 5.25 16.87 7.10
C ALA A 141 4.97 15.90 8.25
N ASN A 142 3.81 15.23 8.23
CA ASN A 142 3.40 14.30 9.27
C ASN A 142 4.20 12.99 9.16
N ALA A 143 4.39 12.46 7.95
CA ALA A 143 5.22 11.27 7.75
C ALA A 143 6.68 11.53 8.15
N GLN A 144 7.23 12.71 7.85
CA GLN A 144 8.58 13.08 8.29
C GLN A 144 8.71 13.16 9.82
N ARG A 145 7.66 13.61 10.53
CA ARG A 145 7.59 13.60 11.99
C ARG A 145 7.61 12.18 12.54
N GLU A 146 6.74 11.31 12.05
CA GLU A 146 6.67 9.92 12.53
C GLU A 146 7.95 9.15 12.19
N PHE A 147 8.56 9.42 11.04
CA PHE A 147 9.86 8.83 10.69
C PHE A 147 10.97 9.30 11.63
N ALA A 148 11.04 10.59 11.96
CA ALA A 148 12.00 11.10 12.94
C ALA A 148 11.85 10.40 14.30
N ALA A 149 10.62 10.19 14.76
CA ALA A 149 10.35 9.42 15.98
C ALA A 149 10.87 7.98 15.90
N LEU A 150 10.68 7.30 14.76
CA LEU A 150 11.18 5.93 14.54
C LEU A 150 12.72 5.83 14.59
N ILE A 151 13.43 6.87 14.16
CA ILE A 151 14.90 6.93 14.21
C ILE A 151 15.44 7.63 15.47
N ASN A 152 14.57 7.98 16.44
CA ASN A 152 14.90 8.71 17.66
C ASN A 152 15.54 10.09 17.43
N GLU A 153 15.11 10.78 16.37
CA GLU A 153 15.51 12.14 16.03
C GLU A 153 14.41 13.14 16.38
N GLN A 154 14.79 14.37 16.75
CA GLN A 154 13.83 15.45 17.04
C GLN A 154 13.42 16.23 15.79
N THR A 155 14.29 16.27 14.78
CA THR A 155 14.05 17.03 13.56
C THR A 155 13.38 16.12 12.52
N PRO A 156 12.22 16.51 11.95
CA PRO A 156 11.58 15.77 10.86
C PRO A 156 12.56 15.50 9.71
N GLN A 157 12.57 14.28 9.20
CA GLN A 157 13.45 13.86 8.10
C GLN A 157 12.63 13.27 6.95
N PRO A 158 13.01 13.54 5.68
CA PRO A 158 12.38 12.89 4.53
C PRO A 158 12.43 11.36 4.63
N VAL A 159 11.33 10.71 4.26
CA VAL A 159 11.14 9.26 4.47
C VAL A 159 11.67 8.48 3.27
N PRO A 160 12.53 7.47 3.45
CA PRO A 160 13.02 6.61 2.36
C PRO A 160 11.91 5.88 1.59
N VAL A 161 11.80 6.16 0.29
CA VAL A 161 10.87 5.46 -0.60
C VAL A 161 11.60 4.35 -1.36
N ALA A 162 10.87 3.33 -1.80
CA ALA A 162 11.39 2.22 -2.57
C ALA A 162 12.06 2.71 -3.87
N ASN A 163 13.34 2.37 -4.04
CA ASN A 163 14.16 2.68 -5.21
C ASN A 163 14.61 1.43 -5.98
N ARG A 164 14.18 0.25 -5.51
CA ARG A 164 14.42 -1.07 -6.11
C ARG A 164 13.07 -1.72 -6.43
N GLY A 165 13.12 -2.86 -7.12
CA GLY A 165 11.93 -3.53 -7.64
C GLY A 165 11.55 -3.03 -9.04
N GLY A 166 10.38 -3.43 -9.53
CA GLY A 166 9.86 -3.02 -10.85
C GLY A 166 9.12 -1.67 -10.80
N PRO A 167 8.53 -1.22 -11.93
CA PRO A 167 7.68 -0.02 -11.97
C PRO A 167 6.51 -0.07 -10.99
N GLY A 168 5.99 -1.26 -10.68
CA GLY A 168 4.98 -1.45 -9.64
C GLY A 168 5.50 -1.18 -8.23
N THR A 169 6.79 -1.42 -7.96
CA THR A 169 7.33 -1.31 -6.60
C THR A 169 7.93 0.07 -6.33
N ARG A 170 8.74 0.57 -7.27
CA ARG A 170 9.48 1.82 -7.09
C ARG A 170 8.52 2.99 -6.95
N CYS A 171 8.88 3.94 -6.09
CA CYS A 171 8.12 5.17 -5.83
C CYS A 171 6.71 5.03 -5.23
N GLY A 172 6.11 3.84 -5.25
CA GLY A 172 4.79 3.56 -4.68
C GLY A 172 4.81 2.94 -3.28
N HIS A 173 5.99 2.62 -2.74
CA HIS A 173 6.12 1.88 -1.49
C HIS A 173 7.20 2.45 -0.58
N TRP A 174 7.14 2.10 0.70
CA TRP A 174 8.25 2.29 1.60
C TRP A 174 9.46 1.44 1.21
N ARG A 175 10.65 1.95 1.50
CA ARG A 175 11.91 1.23 1.23
C ARG A 175 12.04 0.02 2.14
N GLU A 176 11.88 -1.18 1.57
CA GLU A 176 11.99 -2.44 2.31
C GLU A 176 13.34 -2.58 3.06
N ASP A 177 14.45 -2.11 2.46
CA ASP A 177 15.78 -2.12 3.10
C ASP A 177 15.90 -1.24 4.36
N VAL A 178 14.90 -0.40 4.63
CA VAL A 178 14.80 0.45 5.84
C VAL A 178 13.68 -0.05 6.75
N PHE A 179 12.52 -0.36 6.16
CA PHE A 179 11.29 -0.59 6.91
C PHE A 179 10.96 -2.07 7.12
N GLY A 180 11.67 -2.99 6.47
CA GLY A 180 11.49 -4.42 6.66
C GLY A 180 10.08 -4.89 6.38
N ASN A 181 9.40 -5.33 7.44
CA ASN A 181 8.06 -5.89 7.39
C ASN A 181 6.92 -4.88 7.55
N GLU A 182 7.18 -3.57 7.48
CA GLU A 182 6.10 -2.57 7.45
C GLU A 182 5.15 -2.87 6.27
N LEU A 183 3.84 -2.79 6.52
CA LEU A 183 2.80 -3.27 5.61
C LEU A 183 2.91 -2.67 4.20
N MET A 184 3.23 -1.39 4.05
CA MET A 184 3.29 -0.68 2.76
C MET A 184 4.68 -0.72 2.10
N THR A 185 5.52 -1.67 2.50
CA THR A 185 6.66 -2.09 1.67
C THR A 185 6.16 -2.97 0.51
N GLY A 186 6.86 -2.97 -0.62
CA GLY A 186 6.35 -3.64 -1.83
C GLY A 186 6.46 -5.17 -1.87
N PHE A 187 6.79 -5.80 -0.74
CA PHE A 187 6.94 -7.24 -0.63
C PHE A 187 6.33 -7.72 0.69
N LEU A 188 5.40 -8.66 0.59
CA LEU A 188 4.76 -9.21 1.77
C LEU A 188 5.74 -10.12 2.54
N ASN A 189 5.91 -9.85 3.82
CA ASN A 189 6.76 -10.65 4.69
C ASN A 189 5.96 -11.81 5.32
N VAL A 190 6.65 -12.91 5.62
CA VAL A 190 6.05 -14.01 6.38
C VAL A 190 5.80 -13.54 7.82
N GLY A 191 4.62 -13.84 8.35
CA GLY A 191 4.21 -13.44 9.69
C GLY A 191 3.55 -12.06 9.71
N THR A 192 3.92 -11.24 10.69
CA THR A 192 3.27 -9.95 10.93
C THR A 192 3.77 -8.87 9.97
N ASN A 193 2.83 -8.13 9.37
CA ASN A 193 3.11 -6.96 8.55
C ASN A 193 2.36 -5.75 9.15
N PRO A 194 2.95 -5.05 10.13
CA PRO A 194 2.24 -3.99 10.86
C PRO A 194 1.95 -2.76 9.98
N LEU A 195 0.75 -2.24 10.11
CA LEU A 195 0.33 -0.94 9.59
C LEU A 195 0.75 0.15 10.57
N SER A 196 1.88 0.80 10.29
CA SER A 196 2.54 1.69 11.23
C SER A 196 1.92 3.10 11.28
N ARG A 197 2.25 3.84 12.35
CA ARG A 197 1.97 5.29 12.44
C ARG A 197 2.54 6.08 11.26
N LEU A 198 3.70 5.66 10.73
CA LEU A 198 4.31 6.28 9.55
C LEU A 198 3.37 6.21 8.34
N THR A 199 2.78 5.04 8.09
CA THR A 199 1.83 4.86 6.98
C THR A 199 0.54 5.65 7.21
N ILE A 200 0.02 5.69 8.44
CA ILE A 200 -1.16 6.51 8.77
C ILE A 200 -0.87 8.00 8.55
N ALA A 201 0.34 8.47 8.84
CA ALA A 201 0.71 9.87 8.66
C ALA A 201 0.65 10.34 7.20
N THR A 202 0.93 9.44 6.27
CA THR A 202 0.76 9.72 4.84
C THR A 202 -0.69 10.04 4.49
N LEU A 203 -1.67 9.41 5.14
CA LEU A 203 -3.08 9.74 4.91
C LEU A 203 -3.40 11.15 5.45
N GLU A 204 -2.88 11.53 6.62
CA GLU A 204 -3.01 12.91 7.13
C GLU A 204 -2.37 13.91 6.16
N ASP A 205 -1.17 13.63 5.66
CA ASP A 205 -0.50 14.46 4.66
C ASP A 205 -1.30 14.61 3.36
N LEU A 206 -2.02 13.57 2.93
CA LEU A 206 -2.92 13.59 1.78
C LEU A 206 -4.24 14.35 2.05
N GLY A 207 -4.56 14.64 3.31
CA GLY A 207 -5.74 15.41 3.72
C GLY A 207 -6.88 14.59 4.32
N TYR A 208 -6.65 13.33 4.70
CA TYR A 208 -7.58 12.57 5.53
C TYR A 208 -7.50 12.99 7.00
N GLU A 209 -8.61 12.91 7.72
CA GLU A 209 -8.61 12.96 9.19
C GLU A 209 -8.40 11.53 9.74
N VAL A 210 -7.39 11.36 10.59
CA VAL A 210 -6.93 10.02 11.02
C VAL A 210 -6.79 9.88 12.54
N ASP A 211 -6.98 8.65 13.03
CA ASP A 211 -6.63 8.24 14.39
C ASP A 211 -5.34 7.41 14.42
N TYR A 212 -4.27 8.03 14.90
CA TYR A 212 -2.98 7.36 15.05
C TYR A 212 -2.94 6.27 16.13
N ASN A 213 -3.90 6.24 17.06
CA ASN A 213 -3.97 5.18 18.08
C ASN A 213 -4.42 3.84 17.48
N ALA A 214 -5.03 3.88 16.29
CA ALA A 214 -5.37 2.68 15.53
C ALA A 214 -4.14 2.02 14.88
N ALA A 215 -2.95 2.62 14.91
CA ALA A 215 -1.73 2.02 14.36
C ALA A 215 -1.34 0.70 15.06
N ASP A 216 -0.76 -0.22 14.30
CA ASP A 216 -0.09 -1.37 14.89
C ASP A 216 1.22 -0.94 15.55
N ALA A 217 1.63 -1.68 16.59
CA ALA A 217 2.95 -1.51 17.17
C ALA A 217 4.03 -1.83 16.14
N TYR A 218 4.91 -0.87 15.89
CA TYR A 218 5.98 -0.99 14.91
C TYR A 218 7.26 -0.31 15.40
N GLN A 219 8.40 -0.91 15.08
CA GLN A 219 9.74 -0.35 15.30
C GLN A 219 10.58 -0.68 14.07
N LEU A 220 11.57 0.17 13.78
CA LEU A 220 12.50 -0.14 12.71
C LEU A 220 13.26 -1.44 12.99
N PRO A 221 13.37 -2.33 12.01
CA PRO A 221 14.19 -3.52 12.16
C PRO A 221 15.68 -3.11 12.26
N THR A 222 16.41 -3.78 13.14
CA THR A 222 17.87 -3.72 13.16
C THR A 222 18.46 -4.34 11.88
N PRO A 223 19.72 -4.02 11.53
CA PRO A 223 20.39 -4.66 10.40
C PRO A 223 20.42 -6.19 10.48
N LEU A 224 20.54 -6.76 11.68
CA LEU A 224 20.46 -8.21 11.88
C LEU A 224 19.06 -8.76 11.58
N GLN A 225 18.01 -8.07 12.01
CA GLN A 225 16.63 -8.48 11.71
C GLN A 225 16.35 -8.42 10.20
N LEU A 226 16.77 -7.37 9.52
CA LEU A 226 16.68 -7.27 8.06
C LEU A 226 17.38 -8.45 7.37
N ALA A 227 18.60 -8.79 7.82
CA ALA A 227 19.33 -9.94 7.29
C ALA A 227 18.63 -11.29 7.57
N MET A 228 18.03 -11.46 8.75
CA MET A 228 17.25 -12.65 9.10
C MET A 228 15.95 -12.77 8.27
N MET A 229 15.35 -11.64 7.89
CA MET A 229 14.24 -11.58 6.92
C MET A 229 14.69 -11.87 5.48
N GLY A 230 16.01 -11.99 5.25
CA GLY A 230 16.61 -12.15 3.92
C GLY A 230 16.62 -10.87 3.10
N ILE A 231 16.35 -9.71 3.70
CA ILE A 231 16.35 -8.41 3.02
C ILE A 231 17.82 -8.01 2.82
N ASN A 232 18.19 -7.71 1.57
CA ASN A 232 19.57 -7.57 1.09
C ASN A 232 20.41 -8.87 1.00
N ALA A 233 19.83 -10.05 1.23
CA ALA A 233 20.56 -11.31 1.03
C ALA A 233 20.81 -11.62 -0.46
N ASP A 234 20.03 -11.01 -1.36
CA ASP A 234 20.10 -11.25 -2.79
C ASP A 234 20.49 -9.95 -3.55
N PHE A 235 21.65 -9.96 -4.20
CA PHE A 235 22.03 -8.97 -5.23
C PHE A 235 22.38 -9.69 -6.53
N PRO A 236 21.93 -9.21 -7.72
CA PRO A 236 20.62 -8.70 -8.07
C PRO A 236 19.78 -9.77 -8.82
N HIS A 237 18.45 -9.67 -8.74
CA HIS A 237 17.42 -10.36 -9.55
C HIS A 237 16.68 -11.57 -9.01
N SER A 238 17.06 -12.23 -7.92
CA SER A 238 16.21 -13.32 -7.44
C SER A 238 15.05 -12.73 -6.65
N ARG A 239 13.84 -12.84 -7.22
CA ARG A 239 12.58 -12.88 -6.45
C ARG A 239 12.57 -14.09 -5.49
N GLN A 240 13.70 -14.65 -5.09
CA GLN A 240 13.85 -15.87 -4.31
C GLN A 240 14.93 -15.66 -3.27
N CYS A 241 14.56 -15.83 -2.01
CA CYS A 241 15.48 -15.97 -0.90
C CYS A 241 16.33 -17.22 -1.14
N SER A 242 17.62 -17.01 -1.43
CA SER A 242 18.59 -18.06 -1.72
C SER A 242 18.81 -19.07 -0.58
N MET A 243 18.45 -18.71 0.66
CA MET A 243 18.66 -19.54 1.86
C MET A 243 17.49 -20.46 2.20
N CYS A 244 16.25 -20.12 1.85
CA CYS A 244 15.06 -20.93 2.16
C CYS A 244 14.24 -21.34 0.93
N GLY A 245 14.65 -20.93 -0.28
CA GLY A 245 13.91 -21.19 -1.52
C GLY A 245 12.57 -20.45 -1.62
N ALA A 246 12.24 -19.58 -0.65
CA ALA A 246 10.99 -18.82 -0.64
C ALA A 246 11.06 -17.71 -1.69
N THR A 247 10.06 -17.69 -2.58
CA THR A 247 9.92 -16.62 -3.57
C THR A 247 9.31 -15.40 -2.87
N ARG A 248 9.99 -14.24 -2.90
CA ARG A 248 9.46 -12.95 -2.39
C ARG A 248 8.27 -12.56 -3.25
N ARG A 249 7.09 -12.49 -2.63
CA ARG A 249 5.82 -12.21 -3.28
C ARG A 249 5.63 -10.69 -3.33
N GLY A 250 5.35 -10.16 -4.51
CA GLY A 250 5.23 -8.72 -4.74
C GLY A 250 3.78 -8.27 -4.90
N VAL A 251 3.60 -6.97 -4.79
CA VAL A 251 2.35 -6.23 -4.97
C VAL A 251 2.59 -5.11 -5.97
N GLN A 252 1.59 -4.79 -6.79
CA GLN A 252 1.74 -3.82 -7.88
C GLN A 252 0.61 -2.78 -7.87
N PRO A 253 0.80 -1.59 -7.28
CA PRO A 253 -0.13 -0.49 -7.40
C PRO A 253 -0.40 -0.07 -8.84
N ILE A 254 -1.60 0.47 -9.05
CA ILE A 254 -2.05 1.11 -10.28
C ILE A 254 -1.88 2.62 -10.12
N VAL A 255 -1.06 3.22 -10.97
CA VAL A 255 -0.79 4.67 -10.99
C VAL A 255 -1.55 5.31 -12.14
N LEU A 256 -2.38 6.33 -11.84
CA LEU A 256 -3.18 7.02 -12.84
C LEU A 256 -2.34 8.00 -13.69
N PRO A 257 -2.59 8.09 -15.01
CA PRO A 257 -2.00 9.13 -15.86
C PRO A 257 -2.66 10.50 -15.63
N GLU A 258 -1.98 11.59 -16.03
CA GLU A 258 -2.48 12.96 -15.84
C GLU A 258 -3.82 13.26 -16.52
N SER A 259 -4.19 12.49 -17.55
CA SER A 259 -5.46 12.64 -18.26
C SER A 259 -6.68 12.17 -17.48
N SER A 260 -6.49 11.53 -16.32
CA SER A 260 -7.57 10.86 -15.56
C SER A 260 -8.18 11.71 -14.45
N TYR A 261 -7.83 13.00 -14.32
CA TYR A 261 -8.44 13.89 -13.34
C TYR A 261 -9.78 14.46 -13.84
N VAL A 262 -10.79 14.45 -12.98
CA VAL A 262 -12.13 15.02 -13.20
C VAL A 262 -12.42 16.20 -12.28
#